data_AF-A0A9K3JD29-F1
#
_entry.id   AF-A0A9K3JD29-F1
#
_cell.length_a   1.000
_cell.length_b   1.000
_cell.length_c   1.000
_cell.angle_alpha   90.00
_cell.angle_beta   90.00
_cell.angle_gamma   90.00
#
_symmetry.space_group_name_H-M   'P 1'
#
loop_
_entity.id
_entity.type
_entity.pdbx_description
1 polymer ?
#
loop_
_entity_poly.entity_id
_entity_poly.type
_entity_poly.pdbx_seq_one_letter_code
_entity_poly.pdbx_strand_id
1 'polypeptide(L)'
;MEEAIAGRNTTAKALEEADLSRTNAVKALEEANLALAKLERTQGPVARDATLADVNRCLVEAEARASKAEEERGQAFSTLDEAISMNANLTHDRAWIPKFGVANAILHALETTNAVADVVERARDAGYMAGYTECLTHVNVVSEKKFTDEQCSLRAVDTEAVMKAAIDAYVALVVPALAQVEECLVADDYVDRLRALFEPKEDAEGENEDESED
;
A
#
# COMPACT_ATOMS: atom_id res chain seq x y z
N MET A 1 -58.49 13.46 -64.18
CA MET A 1 -58.42 12.24 -65.00
C MET A 1 -56.97 11.92 -65.42
N GLU A 2 -56.13 12.92 -65.68
CA GLU A 2 -54.70 12.73 -66.01
C GLU A 2 -53.84 12.18 -64.85
N GLU A 3 -54.07 12.57 -63.59
CA GLU A 3 -53.29 12.03 -62.44
C GLU A 3 -53.48 10.52 -62.21
N ALA A 4 -54.67 9.98 -62.48
CA ALA A 4 -54.95 8.55 -62.33
C ALA A 4 -54.28 7.69 -63.42
N ILE A 5 -54.03 8.27 -64.60
CA ILE A 5 -53.32 7.61 -65.70
C ILE A 5 -51.81 7.67 -65.47
N ALA A 6 -51.30 8.79 -64.95
CA ALA A 6 -49.89 8.92 -64.55
C ALA A 6 -49.52 7.92 -63.44
N GLY A 7 -50.36 7.76 -62.41
CA GLY A 7 -50.13 6.78 -61.33
C GLY A 7 -50.20 5.32 -61.77
N ARG A 8 -50.99 4.99 -62.81
CA ARG A 8 -51.02 3.64 -63.41
C ARG A 8 -49.77 3.35 -64.24
N ASN A 9 -49.23 4.35 -64.93
CA ASN A 9 -48.02 4.17 -65.74
C ASN A 9 -46.76 4.02 -64.88
N THR A 10 -46.67 4.72 -63.74
CA THR A 10 -45.53 4.57 -62.81
C THR A 10 -45.54 3.22 -62.09
N THR A 11 -46.71 2.73 -61.71
CA THR A 11 -46.86 1.41 -61.07
C THR A 11 -46.60 0.25 -62.04
N ALA A 12 -47.02 0.37 -63.31
CA ALA A 12 -46.68 -0.61 -64.34
C ALA A 12 -45.17 -0.69 -64.60
N LYS A 13 -44.49 0.46 -64.67
CA LYS A 13 -43.04 0.51 -64.85
C LYS A 13 -42.26 -0.09 -63.68
N ALA A 14 -42.72 0.15 -62.45
CA ALA A 14 -42.12 -0.44 -61.25
C ALA A 14 -42.29 -1.96 -61.18
N LEU A 15 -43.42 -2.49 -61.68
CA LEU A 15 -43.64 -3.94 -61.76
C LEU A 15 -42.71 -4.61 -62.78
N GLU A 16 -42.52 -3.99 -63.94
CA GLU A 16 -41.63 -4.50 -64.99
C GLU A 16 -40.16 -4.50 -64.54
N GLU A 17 -39.72 -3.45 -63.83
CA GLU A 17 -38.39 -3.38 -63.24
C GLU A 17 -38.18 -4.43 -62.14
N ALA A 18 -39.22 -4.72 -61.34
CA ALA A 18 -39.18 -5.80 -60.35
C ALA A 18 -39.08 -7.19 -60.99
N ASP A 19 -39.78 -7.43 -62.11
CA ASP A 19 -39.69 -8.69 -62.85
C ASP A 19 -38.31 -8.88 -63.51
N LEU A 20 -37.73 -7.81 -64.06
CA LEU A 20 -36.34 -7.81 -64.55
C LEU A 20 -35.33 -8.08 -63.42
N SER A 21 -35.51 -7.47 -62.26
CA SER A 21 -34.67 -7.73 -61.08
C SER A 21 -34.79 -9.19 -60.62
N ARG A 22 -36.01 -9.73 -60.57
CA ARG A 22 -36.26 -11.13 -60.20
C ARG A 22 -35.64 -12.11 -61.19
N THR A 23 -35.75 -11.87 -62.48
CA THR A 23 -35.14 -12.74 -63.51
C THR A 23 -33.61 -12.73 -63.44
N ASN A 24 -33.00 -11.58 -63.15
CA ASN A 24 -31.56 -11.50 -62.92
C ASN A 24 -31.13 -12.24 -61.65
N ALA A 25 -31.91 -12.14 -60.56
CA ALA A 25 -31.66 -12.89 -59.33
C ALA A 25 -31.75 -14.42 -59.55
N VAL A 26 -32.73 -14.88 -60.33
CA VAL A 26 -32.87 -16.31 -60.69
C VAL A 26 -31.66 -16.80 -61.49
N LYS A 27 -31.18 -16.02 -62.48
CA LYS A 27 -29.98 -16.38 -63.24
C LYS A 27 -28.72 -16.44 -62.37
N ALA A 28 -28.55 -15.46 -61.47
CA ALA A 28 -27.43 -15.48 -60.52
C ALA A 28 -27.47 -16.71 -59.61
N LEU A 29 -28.67 -17.16 -59.23
CA LEU A 29 -28.85 -18.38 -58.43
C LEU A 29 -28.51 -19.64 -59.24
N GLU A 30 -28.91 -19.71 -60.51
CA GLU A 30 -28.56 -20.81 -61.41
C GLU A 30 -27.06 -20.87 -61.70
N GLU A 31 -26.41 -19.73 -61.90
CA GLU A 31 -24.95 -19.64 -62.07
C GLU A 31 -24.20 -20.08 -60.81
N ALA A 32 -24.69 -19.70 -59.62
CA ALA A 32 -24.15 -20.15 -58.34
C ALA A 32 -24.34 -21.67 -58.16
N ASN A 33 -25.49 -22.22 -58.54
CA ASN A 33 -25.75 -23.66 -58.50
C ASN A 33 -24.83 -24.42 -59.48
N LEU A 34 -24.57 -23.87 -60.67
CA LEU A 34 -23.61 -24.43 -61.62
C LEU A 34 -22.17 -24.36 -61.10
N ALA A 35 -21.80 -23.28 -60.40
CA ALA A 35 -20.50 -23.14 -59.76
C ALA A 35 -20.32 -24.16 -58.63
N LEU A 36 -21.35 -24.36 -57.79
CA LEU A 36 -21.38 -25.40 -56.76
C LEU A 36 -21.26 -26.80 -57.36
N ALA A 37 -22.04 -27.13 -58.39
CA ALA A 37 -21.96 -28.42 -59.07
C ALA A 37 -20.59 -28.66 -59.74
N LYS A 38 -19.92 -27.60 -60.22
CA LYS A 38 -18.54 -27.68 -60.73
C LYS A 38 -17.54 -27.90 -59.60
N LEU A 39 -17.70 -27.22 -58.47
CA LEU A 39 -16.87 -27.40 -57.27
C LEU A 39 -17.01 -28.83 -56.69
N GLU A 40 -18.23 -29.38 -56.70
CA GLU A 40 -18.52 -30.76 -56.35
C GLU A 40 -17.87 -31.78 -57.30
N ARG A 41 -17.75 -31.45 -58.58
CA ARG A 41 -17.03 -32.31 -59.56
C ARG A 41 -15.52 -32.21 -59.48
N THR A 42 -14.96 -31.07 -59.06
CA THR A 42 -13.50 -30.85 -59.03
C THR A 42 -12.84 -31.31 -57.73
N GLN A 43 -13.58 -31.31 -56.60
CA GLN A 43 -13.09 -31.90 -55.35
C GLN A 43 -13.60 -33.34 -55.20
N GLY A 44 -12.73 -34.31 -55.49
CA GLY A 44 -13.02 -35.72 -55.17
C GLY A 44 -13.17 -35.95 -53.65
N PRO A 45 -13.89 -37.01 -53.23
CA PRO A 45 -14.11 -37.32 -51.81
C PRO A 45 -12.82 -37.38 -50.99
N VAL A 46 -11.73 -37.85 -51.60
CA VAL A 46 -10.38 -37.93 -50.99
C VAL A 46 -9.79 -36.56 -50.65
N ALA A 47 -10.05 -35.52 -51.46
CA ALA A 47 -9.55 -34.17 -51.20
C ALA A 47 -10.33 -33.49 -50.06
N ARG A 48 -11.62 -33.84 -49.91
CA ARG A 48 -12.46 -33.41 -48.79
C ARG A 48 -12.06 -34.12 -47.51
N ASP A 49 -11.83 -35.42 -47.55
CA ASP A 49 -11.39 -36.19 -46.38
C ASP A 49 -10.02 -35.70 -45.86
N ALA A 50 -9.10 -35.35 -46.77
CA ALA A 50 -7.79 -34.80 -46.40
C ALA A 50 -7.89 -33.40 -45.75
N THR A 51 -8.78 -32.53 -46.24
CA THR A 51 -9.01 -31.20 -45.63
C THR A 51 -9.75 -31.32 -44.31
N LEU A 52 -10.70 -32.24 -44.18
CA LEU A 52 -11.43 -32.50 -42.93
C LEU A 52 -10.50 -33.06 -41.85
N ALA A 53 -9.57 -33.94 -42.22
CA ALA A 53 -8.53 -34.45 -41.32
C ALA A 53 -7.54 -33.34 -40.87
N ASP A 54 -7.17 -32.43 -41.76
CA ASP A 54 -6.31 -31.29 -41.44
C ASP A 54 -7.02 -30.27 -40.52
N VAL A 55 -8.28 -29.95 -40.81
CA VAL A 55 -9.12 -29.11 -39.93
C VAL A 55 -9.28 -29.75 -38.56
N ASN A 56 -9.53 -31.05 -38.49
CA ASN A 56 -9.69 -31.76 -37.21
C ASN A 56 -8.39 -31.76 -36.40
N ARG A 57 -7.23 -31.92 -37.07
CA ARG A 57 -5.91 -31.78 -36.43
C ARG A 57 -5.70 -30.35 -35.89
N CYS A 58 -5.96 -29.34 -36.71
CA CYS A 58 -5.86 -27.94 -36.29
C CYS A 58 -6.81 -27.61 -35.12
N LEU A 59 -8.01 -28.22 -35.10
CA LEU A 59 -8.97 -28.07 -34.00
C LEU A 59 -8.41 -28.66 -32.70
N VAL A 60 -7.90 -29.90 -32.75
CA VAL A 60 -7.30 -30.57 -31.59
C VAL A 60 -6.08 -29.80 -31.06
N GLU A 61 -5.22 -29.30 -31.95
CA GLU A 61 -4.08 -28.46 -31.55
C GLU A 61 -4.52 -27.12 -30.96
N ALA A 62 -5.57 -26.49 -31.51
CA ALA A 62 -6.11 -25.25 -30.99
C ALA A 62 -6.76 -25.46 -29.61
N GLU A 63 -7.46 -26.57 -29.41
CA GLU A 63 -8.06 -26.95 -28.12
C GLU A 63 -6.99 -27.26 -27.08
N ALA A 64 -5.92 -27.96 -27.44
CA ALA A 64 -4.77 -28.18 -26.57
C ALA A 64 -4.07 -26.86 -26.18
N ARG A 65 -3.92 -25.93 -27.12
CA ARG A 65 -3.36 -24.58 -26.83
C ARG A 65 -4.29 -23.76 -25.95
N ALA A 66 -5.61 -23.83 -26.15
CA ALA A 66 -6.59 -23.15 -25.32
C ALA A 66 -6.57 -23.70 -23.89
N SER A 67 -6.54 -25.02 -23.72
CA SER A 67 -6.48 -25.67 -22.42
C SER A 67 -5.21 -25.31 -21.66
N LYS A 68 -4.04 -25.32 -22.32
CA LYS A 68 -2.79 -24.85 -21.72
C LYS A 68 -2.84 -23.37 -21.32
N ALA A 69 -3.41 -22.51 -22.16
CA ALA A 69 -3.55 -21.09 -21.84
C ALA A 69 -4.51 -20.84 -20.66
N GLU A 70 -5.54 -21.67 -20.49
CA GLU A 70 -6.41 -21.64 -19.31
C GLU A 70 -5.68 -22.07 -18.03
N GLU A 71 -4.88 -23.13 -18.08
CA GLU A 71 -4.03 -23.55 -16.96
C GLU A 71 -3.02 -22.46 -16.56
N GLU A 72 -2.34 -21.86 -17.55
CA GLU A 72 -1.39 -20.75 -17.33
C GLU A 72 -2.10 -19.53 -16.72
N ARG A 73 -3.32 -19.21 -17.14
CA ARG A 73 -4.15 -18.15 -16.53
C ARG A 73 -4.55 -18.48 -15.10
N GLY A 74 -4.93 -19.74 -14.82
CA GLY A 74 -5.28 -20.19 -13.48
C GLY A 74 -4.09 -20.05 -12.52
N GLN A 75 -2.89 -20.46 -12.95
CA GLN A 75 -1.66 -20.28 -12.18
C GLN A 75 -1.35 -18.80 -11.96
N ALA A 76 -1.44 -17.97 -13.01
CA ALA A 76 -1.22 -16.53 -12.89
C ALA A 76 -2.20 -15.88 -11.89
N PHE A 77 -3.48 -16.28 -11.91
CA PHE A 77 -4.46 -15.77 -10.96
C PHE A 77 -4.14 -16.17 -9.51
N SER A 78 -3.74 -17.42 -9.28
CA SER A 78 -3.28 -17.89 -7.95
C SER A 78 -2.10 -17.07 -7.44
N THR A 79 -1.07 -16.86 -8.29
CA THR A 79 0.11 -16.07 -7.89
C THR A 79 -0.23 -14.60 -7.62
N LEU A 80 -1.21 -14.05 -8.34
CA LEU A 80 -1.69 -12.69 -8.11
C LEU A 80 -2.44 -12.60 -6.77
N ASP A 81 -3.26 -13.58 -6.45
CA ASP A 81 -3.99 -13.63 -5.17
C ASP A 81 -3.03 -13.74 -3.97
N GLU A 82 -2.01 -14.60 -4.07
CA GLU A 82 -0.94 -14.69 -3.08
C GLU A 82 -0.20 -13.35 -2.91
N ALA A 83 0.12 -12.68 -4.02
CA ALA A 83 0.77 -11.37 -3.98
C ALA A 83 -0.13 -10.28 -3.38
N ILE A 84 -1.43 -10.29 -3.67
CA ILE A 84 -2.41 -9.38 -3.07
C ILE A 84 -2.49 -9.62 -1.57
N SER A 85 -2.56 -10.89 -1.13
CA SER A 85 -2.58 -11.27 0.28
C SER A 85 -1.31 -10.81 1.00
N MET A 86 -0.13 -11.06 0.43
CA MET A 86 1.15 -10.56 0.97
C MET A 86 1.17 -9.04 1.06
N ASN A 87 0.68 -8.34 0.04
CA ASN A 87 0.63 -6.88 0.04
C ASN A 87 -0.32 -6.34 1.14
N ALA A 88 -1.47 -6.97 1.32
CA ALA A 88 -2.41 -6.63 2.39
C ALA A 88 -1.76 -6.78 3.77
N ASN A 89 -1.05 -7.89 4.01
CA ASN A 89 -0.32 -8.14 5.25
C ASN A 89 0.77 -7.07 5.49
N LEU A 90 1.61 -6.80 4.47
CA LEU A 90 2.65 -5.76 4.57
C LEU A 90 2.07 -4.37 4.84
N THR A 91 0.92 -4.05 4.24
CA THR A 91 0.25 -2.77 4.44
C THR A 91 -0.30 -2.65 5.86
N HIS A 92 -0.85 -3.74 6.40
CA HIS A 92 -1.31 -3.83 7.78
C HIS A 92 -0.15 -3.67 8.77
N ASP A 93 0.93 -4.43 8.59
CA ASP A 93 2.11 -4.36 9.45
C ASP A 93 2.77 -2.97 9.43
N ARG A 94 2.87 -2.37 8.23
CA ARG A 94 3.39 -1.01 8.06
C ARG A 94 2.52 0.04 8.74
N ALA A 95 1.20 -0.15 8.79
CA ALA A 95 0.29 0.79 9.46
C ALA A 95 0.33 0.67 10.99
N TRP A 96 0.73 -0.50 11.52
CA TRP A 96 0.86 -0.75 12.95
C TRP A 96 2.12 -0.12 13.57
N ILE A 97 3.27 -0.21 12.90
CA ILE A 97 4.57 0.28 13.42
C ILE A 97 4.51 1.75 13.88
N PRO A 98 3.91 2.71 13.13
CA PRO A 98 3.84 4.10 13.60
C PRO A 98 2.85 4.35 14.74
N LYS A 99 1.83 3.48 14.89
CA LYS A 99 0.73 3.68 15.86
C LYS A 99 1.05 3.13 17.24
N PHE A 100 1.76 2.01 17.30
CA PHE A 100 2.07 1.30 18.55
C PHE A 100 3.57 0.97 18.66
N GLY A 101 4.31 1.10 17.56
CA GLY A 101 5.59 0.46 17.40
C GLY A 101 6.70 1.25 18.05
N VAL A 102 7.33 0.59 19.01
CA VAL A 102 8.77 0.63 19.30
C VAL A 102 9.34 2.01 19.65
N ALA A 103 9.34 2.95 18.71
CA ALA A 103 9.78 4.33 18.93
C ALA A 103 9.05 5.00 20.10
N ASN A 104 7.72 4.85 20.20
CA ASN A 104 6.96 5.44 21.29
C ASN A 104 7.36 4.82 22.65
N ALA A 105 7.54 3.50 22.69
CA ALA A 105 7.96 2.80 23.90
C ALA A 105 9.41 3.13 24.32
N ILE A 106 10.32 3.32 23.36
CA ILE A 106 11.71 3.73 23.63
C ILE A 106 11.76 5.19 24.12
N LEU A 107 11.01 6.08 23.47
CA LEU A 107 10.98 7.50 23.84
C LEU A 107 10.33 7.73 25.20
N HIS A 108 9.30 6.95 25.54
CA HIS A 108 8.61 7.02 26.82
C HIS A 108 9.12 6.01 27.85
N ALA A 109 10.26 5.36 27.60
CA ALA A 109 10.91 4.55 28.61
C ALA A 109 11.24 5.42 29.83
N LEU A 110 11.09 4.85 31.02
CA LEU A 110 11.29 5.57 32.27
C LEU A 110 12.75 6.04 32.40
N GLU A 111 13.68 5.24 31.90
CA GLU A 111 15.10 5.54 31.81
C GLU A 111 15.35 6.80 30.99
N THR A 112 14.76 6.88 29.78
CA THR A 112 14.87 8.03 28.88
C THR A 112 14.26 9.27 29.54
N THR A 113 13.07 9.13 30.13
CA THR A 113 12.34 10.23 30.77
C THR A 113 13.12 10.80 31.96
N ASN A 114 13.66 9.94 32.82
CA ASN A 114 14.44 10.33 33.99
C ASN A 114 15.77 10.98 33.59
N ALA A 115 16.48 10.42 32.60
CA ALA A 115 17.74 10.97 32.16
C ALA A 115 17.57 12.35 31.50
N VAL A 116 16.52 12.54 30.69
CA VAL A 116 16.17 13.85 30.15
C VAL A 116 15.80 14.84 31.27
N ALA A 117 15.03 14.39 32.27
CA ALA A 117 14.66 15.23 33.40
C ALA A 117 15.88 15.72 34.19
N ASP A 118 16.85 14.83 34.48
CA ASP A 118 18.09 15.20 35.16
C ASP A 118 18.93 16.17 34.32
N VAL A 119 19.11 15.92 33.01
CA VAL A 119 19.81 16.86 32.11
C VAL A 119 19.15 18.24 32.13
N VAL A 120 17.82 18.29 32.06
CA VAL A 120 17.07 19.56 32.11
C VAL A 120 17.24 20.27 33.45
N GLU A 121 17.21 19.55 34.57
CA GLU A 121 17.47 20.09 35.90
C GLU A 121 18.88 20.68 35.98
N ARG A 122 19.92 19.92 35.60
CA ARG A 122 21.31 20.40 35.64
C ARG A 122 21.57 21.56 34.70
N ALA A 123 20.93 21.58 33.54
CA ALA A 123 21.00 22.72 32.62
C ALA A 123 20.40 23.99 33.22
N ARG A 124 19.29 23.88 33.97
CA ARG A 124 18.71 25.00 34.70
C ARG A 124 19.63 25.51 35.80
N ASP A 125 20.24 24.61 36.57
CA ASP A 125 21.19 24.97 37.62
C ASP A 125 22.43 25.69 37.05
N ALA A 126 22.99 25.16 35.95
CA ALA A 126 24.11 25.77 35.25
C ALA A 126 23.77 27.15 34.68
N GLY A 127 22.61 27.29 34.04
CA GLY A 127 22.12 28.57 33.54
C GLY A 127 21.86 29.58 34.66
N TYR A 128 21.28 29.14 35.79
CA TYR A 128 21.07 29.98 36.96
C TYR A 128 22.40 30.50 37.51
N MET A 129 23.40 29.63 37.68
CA MET A 129 24.72 30.03 38.17
C MET A 129 25.44 30.99 37.23
N ALA A 130 25.38 30.74 35.92
CA ALA A 130 25.96 31.65 34.93
C ALA A 130 25.31 33.04 34.99
N GLY A 131 23.97 33.10 34.99
CA GLY A 131 23.23 34.36 35.08
C GLY A 131 23.42 35.09 36.41
N TYR A 132 23.49 34.36 37.52
CA TYR A 132 23.76 34.94 38.84
C TYR A 132 25.16 35.58 38.87
N THR A 133 26.17 34.91 38.31
CA THR A 133 27.55 35.41 38.21
C THR A 133 27.66 36.65 37.33
N GLU A 134 26.95 36.67 36.20
CA GLU A 134 26.86 37.83 35.32
C GLU A 134 26.19 39.03 36.03
N CYS A 135 25.09 38.77 36.74
CA CYS A 135 24.39 39.79 37.54
C CYS A 135 25.31 40.40 38.63
N LEU A 136 26.02 39.55 39.37
CA LEU A 136 27.00 40.02 40.36
C LEU A 136 28.06 40.91 39.71
N THR A 137 28.54 40.54 38.52
CA THR A 137 29.53 41.32 37.78
C THR A 137 28.99 42.72 37.45
N HIS A 138 27.75 42.82 36.95
CA HIS A 138 27.14 44.10 36.62
C HIS A 138 26.81 44.96 37.85
N VAL A 139 26.24 44.36 38.90
CA VAL A 139 25.86 45.10 40.12
C VAL A 139 27.10 45.64 40.84
N ASN A 140 28.19 44.86 40.90
CA ASN A 140 29.43 45.27 41.55
C ASN A 140 30.16 46.42 40.84
N VAL A 141 29.88 46.67 39.56
CA VAL A 141 30.41 47.84 38.83
C VAL A 141 29.71 49.14 39.28
N VAL A 142 28.43 49.05 39.64
CA VAL A 142 27.58 50.22 39.90
C VAL A 142 27.39 50.49 41.40
N SER A 143 27.54 49.46 42.24
CA SER A 143 27.34 49.57 43.69
C SER A 143 28.64 49.85 44.45
N GLU A 144 28.57 50.73 45.45
CA GLU A 144 29.66 50.91 46.43
C GLU A 144 29.84 49.69 47.35
N LYS A 145 28.79 48.86 47.49
CA LYS A 145 28.85 47.61 48.25
C LYS A 145 29.20 46.46 47.30
N LYS A 146 30.17 45.63 47.71
CA LYS A 146 30.52 44.41 46.98
C LYS A 146 29.56 43.29 47.38
N PHE A 147 28.83 42.78 46.40
CA PHE A 147 28.01 41.59 46.49
C PHE A 147 28.85 40.34 46.15
N THR A 148 28.62 39.28 46.90
CA THR A 148 29.27 37.97 46.75
C THR A 148 28.20 36.90 46.48
N ASP A 149 28.63 35.68 46.16
CA ASP A 149 27.77 34.52 45.92
C ASP A 149 27.32 33.79 47.20
N GLU A 150 27.55 34.38 48.37
CA GLU A 150 27.24 33.77 49.67
C GLU A 150 25.76 33.38 49.83
N GLN A 151 24.86 34.14 49.19
CA GLN A 151 23.41 33.92 49.21
C GLN A 151 22.93 32.96 48.10
N CYS A 152 23.82 32.51 47.23
CA CYS A 152 23.48 31.57 46.18
C CYS A 152 23.32 30.15 46.76
N SER A 153 22.19 29.50 46.47
CA SER A 153 21.93 28.12 46.89
C SER A 153 22.84 27.09 46.22
N LEU A 154 23.39 27.42 45.05
CA LEU A 154 24.29 26.59 44.27
C LEU A 154 25.77 26.99 44.44
N ARG A 155 26.08 27.78 45.48
CA ARG A 155 27.46 28.16 45.80
C ARG A 155 28.35 26.92 45.96
N ALA A 156 29.58 27.00 45.44
CA ALA A 156 30.57 25.92 45.45
C ALA A 156 30.19 24.63 44.69
N VAL A 157 29.05 24.59 43.99
CA VAL A 157 28.72 23.51 43.05
C VAL A 157 29.29 23.88 41.69
N ASP A 158 30.06 22.97 41.10
CA ASP A 158 30.47 23.09 39.70
C ASP A 158 29.32 22.64 38.80
N THR A 159 28.35 23.54 38.61
CA THR A 159 27.12 23.24 37.87
C THR A 159 27.38 22.91 36.41
N GLU A 160 28.45 23.44 35.81
CA GLU A 160 28.85 23.13 34.43
C GLU A 160 29.39 21.70 34.34
N ALA A 161 30.28 21.29 35.26
CA ALA A 161 30.76 19.92 35.31
C ALA A 161 29.64 18.92 35.61
N VAL A 162 28.70 19.26 36.50
CA VAL A 162 27.54 18.41 36.81
C VAL A 162 26.61 18.29 35.62
N MET A 163 26.32 19.38 34.89
CA MET A 163 25.53 19.33 33.65
C MET A 163 26.22 18.45 32.60
N LYS A 164 27.54 18.59 32.44
CA LYS A 164 28.31 17.75 31.52
C LYS A 164 28.23 16.27 31.88
N ALA A 165 28.38 15.93 33.16
CA ALA A 165 28.25 14.56 33.63
C ALA A 165 26.85 13.98 33.37
N ALA A 166 25.79 14.77 33.54
CA ALA A 166 24.42 14.36 33.22
C ALA A 166 24.23 14.11 31.71
N ILE A 167 24.80 14.96 30.85
CA ILE A 167 24.80 14.75 29.39
C ILE A 167 25.55 13.46 29.03
N ASP A 168 26.74 13.25 29.59
CA ASP A 168 27.53 12.05 29.33
C ASP A 168 26.79 10.79 29.79
N ALA A 169 26.08 10.85 30.93
CA ALA A 169 25.23 9.76 31.42
C ALA A 169 24.02 9.51 30.50
N TYR A 170 23.37 10.55 29.97
CA TYR A 170 22.29 10.42 29.00
C TYR A 170 22.77 9.80 27.67
N VAL A 171 23.94 10.21 27.18
CA VAL A 171 24.53 9.64 25.95
C VAL A 171 24.93 8.18 26.14
N ALA A 172 25.37 7.80 27.34
CA ALA A 172 25.71 6.42 27.69
C ALA A 172 24.50 5.59 28.15
N LEU A 173 23.28 6.13 28.06
CA LEU A 173 22.08 5.47 28.57
C LEU A 173 21.77 4.19 27.79
N VAL A 174 21.59 3.09 28.53
CA VAL A 174 21.12 1.83 27.97
C VAL A 174 19.62 1.70 28.25
N VAL A 175 18.81 1.71 27.20
CA VAL A 175 17.35 1.51 27.31
C VAL A 175 17.05 0.02 27.08
N PRO A 176 16.56 -0.73 28.07
CA PRO A 176 16.31 -2.18 27.93
C PRO A 176 15.38 -2.53 26.76
N ALA A 177 14.41 -1.67 26.45
CA ALA A 177 13.51 -1.83 25.31
C ALA A 177 14.26 -1.89 23.97
N LEU A 178 15.39 -1.19 23.81
CA LEU A 178 16.21 -1.27 22.59
C LEU A 178 16.84 -2.66 22.45
N ALA A 179 17.37 -3.22 23.53
CA ALA A 179 17.96 -4.57 23.51
C ALA A 179 16.91 -5.64 23.15
N GLN A 180 15.69 -5.51 23.68
CA GLN A 180 14.57 -6.41 23.34
C GLN A 180 14.16 -6.30 21.87
N VAL A 181 14.18 -5.09 21.30
CA VAL A 181 13.93 -4.88 19.87
C VAL A 181 15.01 -5.53 19.02
N GLU A 182 16.28 -5.32 19.36
CA GLU A 182 17.41 -5.95 18.66
C GLU A 182 17.30 -7.47 18.67
N GLU A 183 16.96 -8.07 19.82
CA GLU A 183 16.72 -9.51 19.94
C GLU A 183 15.52 -9.98 19.09
N CYS A 184 14.49 -9.15 18.96
CA CYS A 184 13.33 -9.45 18.12
C CYS A 184 13.68 -9.50 16.64
N LEU A 185 14.49 -8.56 16.17
CA LEU A 185 14.85 -8.41 14.76
C LEU A 185 15.71 -9.56 14.21
N VAL A 186 16.29 -10.42 15.07
CA VAL A 186 17.08 -11.58 14.65
C VAL A 186 16.20 -12.74 14.15
N ALA A 187 14.93 -12.79 14.55
CA ALA A 187 14.03 -13.91 14.22
C ALA A 187 13.22 -13.66 12.94
N ASP A 188 12.87 -14.73 12.23
CA ASP A 188 12.05 -14.66 11.01
C ASP A 188 10.63 -14.14 11.28
N ASP A 189 10.12 -14.33 12.51
CA ASP A 189 8.82 -13.89 13.01
C ASP A 189 8.89 -12.56 13.80
N TYR A 190 9.88 -11.71 13.51
CA TYR A 190 10.13 -10.47 14.26
C TYR A 190 8.89 -9.57 14.41
N VAL A 191 8.00 -9.53 13.41
CA VAL A 191 6.79 -8.71 13.43
C VAL A 191 5.86 -9.15 14.56
N ASP A 192 5.61 -10.46 14.69
CA ASP A 192 4.72 -11.00 15.71
C ASP A 192 5.33 -10.85 17.11
N ARG A 193 6.65 -11.00 17.24
CA ARG A 193 7.37 -10.78 18.50
C ARG A 193 7.33 -9.32 18.95
N LEU A 194 7.54 -8.37 18.02
CA LEU A 194 7.41 -6.95 18.31
C LEU A 194 5.97 -6.58 18.69
N ARG A 195 4.98 -7.19 18.02
CA ARG A 195 3.57 -7.00 18.36
C ARG A 195 3.29 -7.48 19.78
N ALA A 196 3.73 -8.67 20.15
CA ALA A 196 3.56 -9.19 21.51
C ALA A 196 4.24 -8.35 22.62
N LEU A 197 5.31 -7.62 22.27
CA LEU A 197 6.04 -6.75 23.20
C LEU A 197 5.40 -5.37 23.37
N PHE A 198 4.92 -4.75 22.28
CA PHE A 198 4.54 -3.34 22.25
C PHE A 198 3.05 -3.09 22.03
N GLU A 199 2.29 -4.10 21.62
CA GLU A 199 0.84 -3.99 21.59
C GLU A 199 0.34 -3.93 23.03
N PRO A 200 -0.47 -2.91 23.39
CA PRO A 200 -1.05 -2.86 24.71
C PRO A 200 -1.88 -4.12 24.92
N LYS A 201 -1.50 -4.92 25.91
CA LYS A 201 -2.33 -6.04 26.32
C LYS A 201 -3.61 -5.42 26.86
N GLU A 202 -4.74 -5.85 26.29
CA GLU A 202 -6.05 -5.65 26.93
C GLU A 202 -6.08 -6.51 28.20
N ASP A 203 -5.28 -6.12 29.19
CA ASP A 203 -5.38 -6.66 30.54
C ASP A 203 -6.55 -5.91 31.19
N ALA A 204 -7.57 -6.69 31.54
CA ALA A 204 -8.81 -6.27 32.16
C ALA A 204 -8.58 -5.52 33.48
N GLU A 205 -8.57 -4.19 33.47
CA GLU A 205 -8.81 -3.35 34.63
C GLU A 205 -9.76 -2.21 34.25
N GLY A 206 -11.00 -2.60 33.96
CA GLY A 206 -12.15 -1.72 33.91
C GLY A 206 -13.13 -2.08 35.01
N GLU A 207 -12.69 -2.01 36.28
CA GLU A 207 -13.58 -2.03 37.46
C GLU A 207 -12.84 -1.31 38.60
N ASN A 208 -12.92 0.01 38.58
CA ASN A 208 -12.96 0.84 39.80
C ASN A 208 -13.92 1.98 39.48
N GLU A 209 -15.21 1.64 39.43
CA GLU A 209 -16.25 2.57 39.85
C GLU A 209 -15.98 2.87 41.32
N ASP A 210 -15.33 3.99 41.60
CA ASP A 210 -15.45 4.63 42.91
C ASP A 210 -16.44 5.78 42.76
N GLU A 211 -17.72 5.37 42.69
CA GLU A 211 -18.81 6.18 43.21
C GLU A 211 -18.56 6.36 44.72
N SER A 212 -18.08 7.54 45.10
CA SER A 212 -18.39 8.08 46.41
C SER A 212 -18.59 9.60 46.30
N GLU A 213 -19.82 9.94 45.93
CA GLU A 213 -20.50 11.10 46.48
C GLU A 213 -20.49 11.00 48.02
N ASP A 214 -19.89 11.99 48.69
CA ASP A 214 -20.46 12.70 49.85
C ASP A 214 -19.63 13.96 50.19
#